data_AF-A0A519RPM9-F1
#
_entry.id   AF-A0A519RPM9-F1
#
_cell.length_a   1.000
_cell.length_b   1.000
_cell.length_c   1.000
_cell.angle_alpha   90.00
_cell.angle_beta   90.00
_cell.angle_gamma   90.00
#
_symmetry.space_group_name_H-M   'P 1'
#
loop_
_entity.id
_entity.type
_entity.pdbx_description
1 polymer ?
#
loop_
_entity_poly.entity_id
_entity_poly.type
_entity_poly.pdbx_seq_one_letter_code
_entity_poly.pdbx_strand_id
1 'polypeptide(L)'
;MTHPTTLKIYLLTLLFLPSNLFGQTDSTKYKLVESLTENIYKTYLDIEIAKAMCDTVKYKLATFKYDTTLSLDEFVYEVNKDLRRVSKDNHIMVFPAHYRQSNYTYETNYKERSWRYWKRHNKKANKRWKRFIDKYRERTKNDMFTYGEIKILPGNIGYVE
;
A
#
# COMPACT_ATOMS: atom_id res chain seq x y z
N MET A 1 -0.91 77.45 -5.69
CA MET A 1 0.14 76.55 -5.17
C MET A 1 -0.48 75.18 -4.98
N THR A 2 -0.30 74.31 -5.97
CA THR A 2 -1.01 73.04 -6.15
C THR A 2 -0.11 71.89 -5.71
N HIS A 3 -0.47 71.21 -4.61
CA HIS A 3 -0.02 69.85 -4.35
C HIS A 3 -0.84 68.87 -5.19
N PRO A 4 -0.21 67.84 -5.78
CA PRO A 4 -0.63 66.49 -5.41
C PRO A 4 0.55 65.51 -5.37
N THR A 5 0.99 65.15 -4.17
CA THR A 5 1.92 64.04 -3.90
C THR A 5 1.17 62.91 -3.19
N THR A 6 0.21 62.27 -3.86
CA THR A 6 -0.59 61.18 -3.27
C THR A 6 -1.00 60.12 -4.31
N LEU A 7 -0.10 59.71 -5.20
CA LEU A 7 -0.42 58.65 -6.18
C LEU A 7 0.71 57.64 -6.44
N LYS A 8 1.48 57.24 -5.41
CA LYS A 8 2.58 56.26 -5.56
C LYS A 8 2.66 55.19 -4.47
N ILE A 9 1.58 54.89 -3.74
CA ILE A 9 1.61 53.87 -2.67
C ILE A 9 0.78 52.61 -2.99
N TYR A 10 -0.09 52.62 -4.00
CA TYR A 10 -0.96 51.48 -4.28
C TYR A 10 -0.39 50.40 -5.23
N LEU A 11 0.83 50.55 -5.75
CA LEU A 11 1.41 49.57 -6.69
C LEU A 11 2.32 48.52 -6.03
N LEU A 12 2.62 48.63 -4.73
CA LEU A 12 3.56 47.72 -4.05
C LEU A 12 2.86 46.57 -3.29
N THR A 13 1.53 46.62 -3.12
CA THR A 13 0.79 45.58 -2.38
C THR A 13 0.31 44.43 -3.26
N LEU A 14 0.41 44.53 -4.59
CA LEU A 14 -0.10 43.51 -5.53
C LEU A 14 0.91 42.41 -5.92
N LEU A 15 2.16 42.50 -5.45
CA LEU A 15 3.23 41.52 -5.75
C LEU A 15 3.38 40.41 -4.71
N PHE A 16 2.55 40.38 -3.66
CA PHE A 16 2.67 39.44 -2.53
C PHE A 16 1.63 38.31 -2.49
N LEU A 17 0.88 38.07 -3.56
CA LEU A 17 -0.08 36.97 -3.64
C LEU A 17 0.04 36.30 -5.02
N PRO A 18 0.79 35.19 -5.14
CA PRO A 18 0.13 33.89 -5.05
C PRO A 18 1.03 32.75 -4.54
N SER A 19 1.50 32.77 -3.29
CA SER A 19 2.19 31.60 -2.71
C SER A 19 1.25 30.55 -2.11
N ASN A 20 -0.05 30.85 -1.97
CA ASN A 20 -0.99 29.97 -1.27
C ASN A 20 -1.80 29.02 -2.18
N LEU A 21 -1.57 29.01 -3.50
CA LEU A 21 -2.39 28.19 -4.41
C LEU A 21 -1.84 26.76 -4.66
N PHE A 22 -0.62 26.44 -4.19
CA PHE A 22 0.05 25.16 -4.46
C PHE A 22 0.06 24.16 -3.28
N GLY A 23 -0.57 24.48 -2.14
CA GLY A 23 -0.40 23.71 -0.90
C GLY A 23 -1.25 22.44 -0.73
N GLN A 24 -2.23 22.15 -1.60
CA GLN A 24 -3.15 21.03 -1.37
C GLN A 24 -2.60 19.67 -1.85
N THR A 25 -1.87 19.63 -2.96
CA THR A 25 -1.34 18.39 -3.56
C THR A 25 -0.26 17.74 -2.71
N ASP A 26 0.55 18.53 -2.00
CA ASP A 26 1.59 18.02 -1.12
C ASP A 26 1.02 17.29 0.10
N SER A 27 -0.15 17.72 0.61
CA SER A 27 -0.72 17.16 1.83
C SER A 27 -0.95 15.64 1.78
N THR A 28 -1.28 15.09 0.61
CA THR A 28 -1.48 13.64 0.42
C THR A 28 -0.16 12.89 0.42
N LYS A 29 0.87 13.41 -0.26
CA LYS A 29 2.21 12.80 -0.32
C LYS A 29 2.87 12.78 1.06
N TYR A 30 2.73 13.87 1.84
CA TYR A 30 3.19 13.94 3.23
C TYR A 30 2.50 12.92 4.13
N LYS A 31 1.17 12.86 4.11
CA LYS A 31 0.40 11.88 4.90
C LYS A 31 0.76 10.44 4.55
N LEU A 32 0.98 10.16 3.26
CA LEU A 32 1.42 8.85 2.81
C LEU A 32 2.78 8.50 3.40
N VAL A 33 3.78 9.39 3.29
CA VAL A 33 5.12 9.14 3.82
C VAL A 33 5.11 9.00 5.34
N GLU A 34 4.34 9.82 6.04
CA GLU A 34 4.19 9.72 7.50
C GLU A 34 3.67 8.34 7.91
N SER A 35 2.50 7.94 7.38
CA SER A 35 1.90 6.64 7.67
C SER A 35 2.78 5.46 7.23
N LEU A 36 3.46 5.60 6.09
CA LEU A 36 4.42 4.61 5.61
C LEU A 36 5.56 4.42 6.61
N THR A 37 6.16 5.52 7.06
CA THR A 37 7.31 5.45 7.98
C THR A 37 6.92 4.85 9.32
N GLU A 38 5.74 5.19 9.86
CA GLU A 38 5.21 4.59 11.08
C GLU A 38 5.04 3.06 10.91
N ASN A 39 4.44 2.62 9.81
CA ASN A 39 4.23 1.20 9.55
C ASN A 39 5.55 0.44 9.39
N ILE A 40 6.52 1.00 8.65
CA ILE A 40 7.85 0.41 8.50
C ILE A 40 8.54 0.24 9.85
N TYR A 41 8.59 1.30 10.68
CA TYR A 41 9.21 1.20 12.01
C TYR A 41 8.55 0.16 12.91
N LYS A 42 7.24 -0.03 12.78
CA LYS A 42 6.48 -0.97 13.62
C LYS A 42 6.61 -2.43 13.18
N THR A 43 6.78 -2.67 11.88
CA THR A 43 6.58 -4.02 11.32
C THR A 43 7.79 -4.59 10.60
N TYR A 44 8.75 -3.75 10.21
CA TYR A 44 9.93 -4.23 9.50
C TYR A 44 10.92 -4.87 10.49
N LEU A 45 11.45 -6.04 10.12
CA LEU A 45 12.24 -6.88 11.02
C LEU A 45 13.59 -6.26 11.39
N ASP A 46 14.26 -5.65 10.41
CA ASP A 46 15.57 -5.01 10.60
C ASP A 46 15.40 -3.52 10.89
N ILE A 47 15.67 -3.12 12.14
CA ILE A 47 15.42 -1.76 12.62
C ILE A 47 16.36 -0.72 12.00
N GLU A 48 17.60 -1.09 11.68
CA GLU A 48 18.58 -0.17 11.10
C GLU A 48 18.24 0.10 9.63
N ILE A 49 17.89 -0.95 8.88
CA ILE A 49 17.39 -0.82 7.51
C ILE A 49 16.06 -0.05 7.48
N ALA A 50 15.14 -0.34 8.41
CA ALA A 50 13.89 0.39 8.56
C ALA A 50 14.13 1.90 8.74
N LYS A 51 15.04 2.25 9.65
CA LYS A 51 15.45 3.65 9.88
C LYS A 51 16.02 4.29 8.63
N ALA A 52 16.94 3.62 7.94
CA ALA A 52 17.55 4.14 6.71
C ALA A 52 16.53 4.37 5.59
N MET A 53 15.55 3.47 5.43
CA MET A 53 14.45 3.64 4.47
C MET A 53 13.61 4.87 4.81
N CYS A 54 13.18 4.98 6.07
CA CYS A 54 12.38 6.10 6.56
C CYS A 54 13.11 7.44 6.40
N ASP A 55 14.38 7.51 6.79
CA ASP A 55 15.21 8.71 6.69
C ASP A 55 15.38 9.14 5.23
N THR A 56 15.61 8.18 4.32
CA THR A 56 15.76 8.45 2.88
C THR A 56 14.49 9.05 2.28
N VAL A 57 13.32 8.44 2.53
CA VAL A 57 12.06 8.90 1.95
C VAL A 57 11.66 10.27 2.51
N LYS A 58 11.79 10.46 3.84
CA LYS A 58 11.52 11.75 4.49
C LYS A 58 12.43 12.86 3.97
N TYR A 59 13.73 12.58 3.86
CA TYR A 59 14.70 13.54 3.34
C TYR A 59 14.37 13.97 1.91
N LYS A 60 14.12 13.02 1.01
CA LYS A 60 13.80 13.35 -0.40
C LYS A 60 12.50 14.14 -0.53
N LEU A 61 11.51 13.86 0.32
CA LEU A 61 10.28 14.64 0.34
C LEU A 61 10.52 16.07 0.85
N ALA A 62 11.19 16.23 1.99
CA ALA A 62 11.45 17.53 2.60
C ALA A 62 12.36 18.44 1.76
N THR A 63 13.21 17.86 0.92
CA THR A 63 14.14 18.59 0.04
C THR A 63 13.64 18.73 -1.39
N PHE A 64 12.36 18.42 -1.66
CA PHE A 64 11.75 18.49 -2.99
C PHE A 64 12.53 17.72 -4.06
N LYS A 65 13.16 16.60 -3.67
CA LYS A 65 13.90 15.71 -4.59
C LYS A 65 12.99 14.75 -5.34
N TYR A 66 11.76 14.58 -4.88
CA TYR A 66 10.70 14.04 -5.72
C TYR A 66 10.13 15.16 -6.58
N ASP A 67 9.92 14.88 -7.86
CA ASP A 67 9.26 15.81 -8.77
C ASP A 67 7.83 16.09 -8.25
N THR A 68 7.53 17.38 -8.07
CA THR A 68 6.27 17.85 -7.50
C THR A 68 5.09 17.64 -8.45
N THR A 69 5.38 17.55 -9.75
CA THR A 69 4.39 17.32 -10.81
C THR A 69 3.95 15.86 -10.94
N LEU A 70 4.65 14.93 -10.28
CA LEU A 70 4.30 13.51 -10.29
C LEU A 70 2.88 13.29 -9.76
N SER A 71 2.12 12.50 -10.50
CA SER A 71 0.88 11.90 -10.01
C SER A 71 1.16 11.04 -8.77
N LEU A 72 0.11 10.69 -8.01
CA LEU A 72 0.28 9.87 -6.82
C LEU A 72 0.90 8.51 -7.15
N ASP A 73 0.53 7.89 -8.27
CA ASP A 73 1.04 6.59 -8.69
C ASP A 73 2.53 6.64 -9.04
N GLU A 74 2.95 7.67 -9.79
CA GLU A 74 4.36 7.89 -10.13
C GLU A 74 5.19 8.23 -8.88
N PHE A 75 4.62 9.01 -7.96
CA PHE A 75 5.25 9.27 -6.66
C PHE A 75 5.45 7.98 -5.85
N VAL A 76 4.43 7.13 -5.75
CA VAL A 76 4.54 5.83 -5.07
C VAL A 76 5.57 4.93 -5.75
N TYR A 77 5.65 4.96 -7.08
CA TYR A 77 6.67 4.23 -7.83
C TYR A 77 8.10 4.67 -7.45
N GLU A 78 8.37 5.99 -7.37
CA GLU A 78 9.67 6.51 -6.96
C GLU A 78 9.99 6.18 -5.49
N VAL A 79 9.01 6.26 -4.58
CA VAL A 79 9.17 5.81 -3.19
C VAL A 79 9.55 4.34 -3.14
N ASN A 80 8.87 3.47 -3.90
CA ASN A 80 9.18 2.05 -3.96
C ASN A 80 10.60 1.77 -4.48
N LYS A 81 11.11 2.57 -5.42
CA LYS A 81 12.50 2.47 -5.88
C LYS A 81 13.48 2.79 -4.77
N ASP A 82 13.23 3.83 -3.99
CA ASP A 82 14.08 4.20 -2.87
C ASP A 82 14.07 3.14 -1.76
N LEU A 83 12.89 2.64 -1.39
CA LEU A 83 12.78 1.56 -0.40
C LEU A 83 13.63 0.34 -0.81
N ARG A 84 13.46 -0.15 -2.05
CA ARG A 84 14.24 -1.29 -2.56
C ARG A 84 15.73 -1.00 -2.69
N ARG A 85 16.10 0.23 -3.05
CA ARG A 85 17.51 0.62 -3.16
C ARG A 85 18.21 0.53 -1.81
N VAL A 86 17.52 0.90 -0.73
CA VAL A 86 18.04 0.87 0.64
C VAL A 86 17.99 -0.54 1.22
N SER A 87 16.83 -1.21 1.22
CA SER A 87 16.66 -2.50 1.88
C SER A 87 17.18 -3.71 1.11
N LYS A 88 17.30 -3.58 -0.22
CA LYS A 88 17.48 -4.72 -1.16
C LYS A 88 16.36 -5.77 -1.08
N ASP A 89 15.24 -5.44 -0.43
CA ASP A 89 14.11 -6.33 -0.24
C ASP A 89 13.07 -6.09 -1.34
N ASN A 90 12.73 -7.15 -2.07
CA ASN A 90 11.74 -7.09 -3.16
C ASN A 90 10.29 -7.26 -2.67
N HIS A 91 10.09 -7.59 -1.38
CA HIS A 91 8.76 -7.84 -0.81
C HIS A 91 8.14 -6.58 -0.20
N ILE A 92 8.94 -5.54 0.08
CA ILE A 92 8.42 -4.26 0.55
C ILE A 92 7.90 -3.43 -0.63
N MET A 93 6.59 -3.18 -0.63
CA MET A 93 5.94 -2.32 -1.61
C MET A 93 4.82 -1.49 -0.99
N VAL A 94 4.73 -0.25 -1.45
CA VAL A 94 3.65 0.69 -1.18
C VAL A 94 2.71 0.67 -2.36
N PHE A 95 1.41 0.62 -2.08
CA PHE A 95 0.36 0.72 -3.08
C PHE A 95 -0.50 1.95 -2.81
N PRO A 96 -0.89 2.71 -3.84
CA PRO A 96 -1.92 3.74 -3.67
C PRO A 96 -3.21 3.10 -3.16
N ALA A 97 -3.94 3.82 -2.29
CA ALA A 97 -5.10 3.27 -1.57
C ALA A 97 -6.17 2.65 -2.50
N HIS A 98 -6.34 3.17 -3.72
CA HIS A 98 -7.32 2.68 -4.67
C HIS A 98 -6.95 1.32 -5.31
N TYR A 99 -5.68 0.92 -5.31
CA TYR A 99 -5.27 -0.44 -5.74
C TYR A 99 -5.60 -1.52 -4.69
N ARG A 100 -5.83 -1.12 -3.43
CA ARG A 100 -6.17 -2.04 -2.33
C ARG A 100 -7.62 -2.54 -2.39
N GLN A 101 -8.41 -2.11 -3.38
CA GLN A 101 -9.78 -2.61 -3.61
C GLN A 101 -9.87 -4.04 -4.16
N SER A 102 -8.75 -4.76 -4.30
CA SER A 102 -8.77 -6.19 -4.61
C SER A 102 -8.59 -7.05 -3.35
N ASN A 103 -9.71 -7.65 -2.94
CA ASN A 103 -9.85 -8.92 -2.23
C ASN A 103 -9.66 -9.04 -0.70
N TYR A 104 -9.26 -8.01 0.07
CA TYR A 104 -9.10 -8.18 1.54
C TYR A 104 -9.54 -7.02 2.44
N THR A 105 -10.47 -6.16 2.02
CA THR A 105 -11.13 -5.22 2.94
C THR A 105 -12.53 -5.70 3.31
N TYR A 106 -12.61 -6.47 4.40
CA TYR A 106 -13.84 -6.59 5.20
C TYR A 106 -14.09 -5.25 5.93
N GLU A 107 -14.38 -4.20 5.17
CA GLU A 107 -15.06 -3.00 5.68
C GLU A 107 -16.20 -2.68 4.73
N THR A 108 -17.08 -3.65 4.57
CA THR A 108 -18.40 -3.40 4.02
C THR A 108 -19.22 -2.66 5.07
N ASN A 109 -19.41 -1.36 4.86
CA ASN A 109 -20.61 -0.65 5.29
C ASN A 109 -21.84 -1.38 4.70
N TYR A 110 -22.26 -2.47 5.33
CA TYR A 110 -23.50 -3.17 4.99
C TYR A 110 -24.65 -2.29 5.47
N LYS A 111 -25.14 -1.40 4.60
CA LYS A 111 -26.57 -1.04 4.65
C LYS A 111 -27.34 -2.36 4.71
N GLU A 112 -28.12 -2.55 5.77
CA GLU A 112 -28.76 -3.81 6.16
C GLU A 112 -29.41 -4.52 4.96
N ARG A 113 -28.71 -5.51 4.39
CA ARG A 113 -29.34 -6.40 3.41
C ARG A 113 -30.24 -7.36 4.16
N SER A 114 -31.49 -7.49 3.75
CA SER A 114 -32.46 -8.31 4.48
C SER A 114 -31.96 -9.73 4.71
N TRP A 115 -32.31 -10.32 5.87
CA TRP A 115 -31.96 -11.68 6.24
C TRP A 115 -32.29 -12.72 5.15
N ARG A 116 -33.36 -12.49 4.37
CA ARG A 116 -33.75 -13.31 3.22
C ARG A 116 -32.70 -13.32 2.10
N TYR A 117 -32.06 -12.18 1.82
CA TYR A 117 -31.00 -12.07 0.82
C TYR A 117 -29.76 -12.86 1.27
N TRP A 118 -29.32 -12.68 2.52
CA TRP A 118 -28.20 -13.41 3.11
C TRP A 118 -28.42 -14.92 3.10
N LYS A 119 -29.62 -15.38 3.47
CA LYS A 119 -29.95 -16.81 3.46
C LYS A 119 -29.84 -17.43 2.06
N ARG A 120 -30.26 -16.72 1.01
CA ARG A 120 -30.14 -17.21 -0.38
C ARG A 120 -28.69 -17.22 -0.86
N HIS A 121 -27.93 -16.16 -0.57
CA HIS A 121 -26.52 -16.06 -0.97
C HIS A 121 -25.65 -17.08 -0.24
N ASN A 122 -25.79 -17.20 1.09
CA ASN A 122 -25.05 -18.18 1.88
C ASN A 122 -25.45 -19.61 1.51
N LYS A 123 -26.71 -19.89 1.16
CA LYS A 123 -27.09 -21.23 0.67
C LYS A 123 -26.36 -21.61 -0.61
N LYS A 124 -26.21 -20.67 -1.56
CA LYS A 124 -25.45 -20.90 -2.81
C LYS A 124 -23.95 -21.00 -2.55
N ALA A 125 -23.40 -20.09 -1.73
CA ALA A 125 -21.98 -20.09 -1.35
C ALA A 125 -21.61 -21.38 -0.60
N ASN A 126 -22.39 -21.79 0.40
CA ASN A 126 -22.19 -23.03 1.15
C ASN A 126 -22.31 -24.26 0.24
N LYS A 127 -23.23 -24.27 -0.73
CA LYS A 127 -23.32 -25.37 -1.70
C LYS A 127 -22.08 -25.44 -2.59
N ARG A 128 -21.55 -24.29 -3.03
CA ARG A 128 -20.31 -24.21 -3.82
C ARG A 128 -19.10 -24.63 -3.00
N TRP A 129 -19.01 -24.17 -1.76
CA TRP A 129 -17.97 -24.54 -0.81
C TRP A 129 -17.99 -26.04 -0.51
N LYS A 130 -19.16 -26.60 -0.23
CA LYS A 130 -19.31 -28.04 -0.01
C LYS A 130 -18.85 -28.85 -1.22
N ARG A 131 -19.24 -28.47 -2.44
CA ARG A 131 -18.75 -29.10 -3.68
C ARG A 131 -17.24 -28.95 -3.86
N PHE A 132 -16.68 -27.81 -3.51
CA PHE A 132 -15.23 -27.59 -3.55
C PHE A 132 -14.52 -28.52 -2.56
N ILE A 133 -14.99 -28.61 -1.32
CA ILE A 133 -14.45 -29.49 -0.29
C ILE A 133 -14.59 -30.96 -0.68
N ASP A 134 -15.73 -31.37 -1.24
CA ASP A 134 -15.94 -32.75 -1.69
C ASP A 134 -14.97 -33.10 -2.83
N LYS A 135 -14.81 -32.21 -3.83
CA LYS A 135 -13.83 -32.37 -4.91
C LYS A 135 -12.38 -32.32 -4.41
N TYR A 136 -12.09 -31.45 -3.45
CA TYR A 136 -10.76 -31.34 -2.84
C TYR A 136 -10.44 -32.63 -2.10
N ARG A 137 -11.37 -33.15 -1.29
CA ARG A 137 -11.24 -34.42 -0.58
C ARG A 137 -11.05 -35.59 -1.54
N GLU A 138 -11.76 -35.61 -2.66
CA GLU A 138 -11.59 -36.63 -3.71
C GLU A 138 -10.21 -36.57 -4.36
N ARG A 139 -9.72 -35.37 -4.70
CA ARG A 139 -8.33 -35.17 -5.18
C ARG A 139 -7.33 -35.65 -4.15
N THR A 140 -7.44 -35.20 -2.90
CA THR A 140 -6.48 -35.56 -1.84
C THR A 140 -6.57 -37.01 -1.38
N LYS A 141 -7.66 -37.73 -1.68
CA LYS A 141 -7.78 -39.17 -1.40
C LYS A 141 -6.92 -40.01 -2.33
N ASN A 142 -6.75 -39.57 -3.58
CA ASN A 142 -5.94 -40.24 -4.58
C ASN A 142 -4.56 -39.60 -4.75
N ASP A 143 -4.37 -38.40 -4.22
CA ASP A 143 -3.16 -37.60 -4.31
C ASP A 143 -2.81 -37.09 -2.91
N MET A 144 -2.21 -37.97 -2.10
CA MET A 144 -1.75 -37.66 -0.75
C MET A 144 -0.51 -36.78 -0.80
N PHE A 145 -0.65 -35.54 -1.28
CA PHE A 145 0.43 -34.56 -1.44
C PHE A 145 1.56 -35.09 -2.34
N THR A 146 1.90 -34.28 -3.33
CA THR A 146 3.08 -34.39 -4.18
C THR A 146 4.37 -34.19 -3.36
N TYR A 147 4.60 -35.03 -2.36
CA TYR A 147 5.96 -35.42 -2.05
C TYR A 147 6.42 -36.26 -3.22
N GLY A 148 7.67 -36.10 -3.65
CA GLY A 148 8.20 -36.92 -4.73
C GLY A 148 8.32 -38.38 -4.26
N GLU A 149 9.38 -39.06 -4.65
CA GLU A 149 9.58 -40.43 -4.23
C GLU A 149 9.73 -40.58 -2.71
N ILE A 150 8.82 -41.33 -2.07
CA ILE A 150 8.92 -41.72 -0.65
C ILE A 150 9.50 -43.14 -0.56
N LYS A 151 10.64 -43.30 0.12
CA LYS A 151 11.32 -44.59 0.30
C LYS A 151 11.82 -44.78 1.73
N ILE A 152 11.95 -46.04 2.14
CA ILE A 152 12.72 -46.42 3.33
C ILE A 152 14.05 -47.00 2.84
N LEU A 153 15.15 -46.34 3.19
CA LEU A 153 16.50 -46.76 2.85
C LEU A 153 17.03 -47.81 3.84
N PRO A 154 18.06 -48.59 3.47
CA PRO A 154 18.73 -49.51 4.40
C PRO A 154 19.10 -48.81 5.71
N GLY A 155 18.85 -49.48 6.83
CA GLY A 155 19.02 -48.90 8.17
C GLY A 155 17.79 -48.17 8.71
N ASN A 156 16.60 -48.33 8.10
CA ASN A 156 15.34 -47.77 8.56
C ASN A 156 15.30 -46.22 8.53
N ILE A 157 15.89 -45.63 7.49
CA ILE A 157 15.92 -44.17 7.29
C ILE A 157 14.84 -43.79 6.27
N GLY A 158 13.96 -42.88 6.63
CA GLY A 158 12.95 -42.33 5.72
C GLY A 158 13.56 -41.32 4.73
N TYR A 159 13.22 -41.46 3.46
CA TYR A 159 13.56 -40.54 2.38
C TYR A 159 12.29 -39.96 1.77
N VAL A 160 12.31 -38.65 1.50
CA VAL A 160 11.24 -37.89 0.85
C VAL A 160 11.91 -36.90 -0.11
N GLU A 161 11.57 -36.96 -1.40
CA GLU A 161 12.00 -36.02 -2.45
C GLU A 161 11.20 -34.70 -2.43
#